data_AF-A0A960DSR8-F1
#
_entry.id   AF-A0A960DSR8-F1
#
_cell.length_a   1.000
_cell.length_b   1.000
_cell.length_c   1.000
_cell.angle_alpha   90.00
_cell.angle_beta   90.00
_cell.angle_gamma   90.00
#
_symmetry.space_group_name_H-M   'P 1'
#
loop_
_entity.id
_entity.type
_entity.pdbx_description
1 polymer ?
#
loop_
_entity_poly.entity_id
_entity_poly.type
_entity_poly.pdbx_seq_one_letter_code
_entity_poly.pdbx_strand_id
1 'polypeptide(L)'
;MVDRSVDPAKADDVIIDITDAALARQALYDFLVSTSPTGELVIDLRDDVLDKLVDLAPTGRSLPDTPTASGRPPDLQSGLRLATIEDGPQWDKAEHFVYDTYLALGYTDESADEQVEELKAYRSLSRFHCAVDEDDNIVGSLRVILGEYHQLPVGQFPRIDFSDEEPMCHMSSIVVDPAARSTGVIEHLYREGWADGLRWGARTITGLSEKWMLDGFRKVYCMPFVPCGLPEWYMGGEVIPIAMSTSPEAMAEVARTNPEFWWWNIETLTAEEIERHGFAALTKDALLRS
;
A
#
# COMPACT_ATOMS: atom_id res chain seq x y z
N MET A 1 2.32 43.74 -35.19
CA MET A 1 1.83 44.50 -34.02
C MET A 1 0.81 43.58 -33.37
N VAL A 2 1.27 42.79 -32.40
CA VAL A 2 0.43 41.80 -31.70
C VAL A 2 -0.12 42.54 -30.49
N ASP A 3 -1.43 42.74 -30.48
CA ASP A 3 -2.13 43.15 -29.27
C ASP A 3 -2.32 41.91 -28.40
N ARG A 4 -1.81 41.98 -27.17
CA ARG A 4 -1.87 40.94 -26.14
C ARG A 4 -2.87 41.42 -25.10
N SER A 5 -3.99 40.71 -24.97
CA SER A 5 -4.77 40.72 -23.73
C SER A 5 -5.09 39.28 -23.33
N VAL A 6 -4.27 38.74 -22.43
CA VAL A 6 -4.56 37.52 -21.67
C VAL A 6 -5.31 37.96 -20.41
N ASP A 7 -6.50 37.43 -20.19
CA ASP A 7 -7.25 37.55 -18.95
C ASP A 7 -6.87 36.35 -18.03
N PRO A 8 -6.30 36.56 -16.83
CA PRO A 8 -5.70 35.48 -16.02
C PRO A 8 -6.68 34.78 -15.05
N ALA A 9 -7.99 34.82 -15.31
CA ALA A 9 -9.00 34.30 -14.39
C ALA A 9 -9.78 33.11 -14.97
N LYS A 10 -9.17 31.92 -14.93
CA LYS A 10 -9.78 30.57 -14.84
C LYS A 10 -8.64 29.55 -14.95
N ALA A 11 -8.08 29.16 -13.82
CA ALA A 11 -7.31 27.92 -13.76
C ALA A 11 -8.35 26.80 -13.89
N ASP A 12 -8.50 26.28 -15.10
CA ASP A 12 -9.26 25.06 -15.35
C ASP A 12 -8.43 23.91 -14.74
N ASP A 13 -8.99 23.21 -13.76
CA ASP A 13 -8.41 21.97 -13.24
C ASP A 13 -8.26 20.99 -14.40
N VAL A 14 -7.02 20.59 -14.71
CA VAL A 14 -6.76 19.58 -15.74
C VAL A 14 -6.84 18.20 -15.10
N ILE A 15 -7.98 17.54 -15.29
CA ILE A 15 -8.18 16.13 -14.94
C ILE A 15 -7.51 15.29 -16.03
N ILE A 16 -6.45 14.58 -15.68
CA ILE A 16 -5.76 13.65 -16.58
C ILE A 16 -6.35 12.25 -16.39
N ASP A 17 -7.03 11.73 -17.42
CA ASP A 17 -7.52 10.35 -17.45
C ASP A 17 -6.36 9.41 -17.85
N ILE A 18 -5.91 8.61 -16.89
CA ILE A 18 -4.75 7.72 -17.00
C ILE A 18 -5.06 6.35 -17.61
N THR A 19 -6.30 6.12 -18.08
CA THR A 19 -6.66 4.84 -18.71
C THR A 19 -6.13 4.68 -20.14
N ASP A 20 -5.63 5.75 -20.76
CA ASP A 20 -4.96 5.74 -22.06
C ASP A 20 -3.47 6.09 -21.92
N ALA A 21 -2.61 5.10 -22.11
CA ALA A 21 -1.16 5.24 -22.01
C ALA A 21 -0.55 6.25 -23.01
N ALA A 22 -1.22 6.53 -24.13
CA ALA A 22 -0.79 7.56 -25.07
C ALA A 22 -1.17 8.96 -24.58
N LEU A 23 -2.36 9.10 -23.98
CA LEU A 23 -2.85 10.37 -23.43
C LEU A 23 -2.12 10.75 -22.13
N ALA A 24 -1.84 9.79 -21.25
CA ALA A 24 -1.02 9.98 -20.05
C ALA A 24 0.42 10.38 -20.42
N ARG A 25 0.99 9.78 -21.48
CA ARG A 25 2.26 10.22 -22.06
C ARG A 25 2.18 11.66 -22.52
N GLN A 26 1.17 12.00 -23.30
CA GLN A 26 1.03 13.33 -23.88
C GLN A 26 0.78 14.42 -22.82
N ALA A 27 0.01 14.12 -21.78
CA ALA A 27 -0.20 15.03 -20.65
C ALA A 27 1.08 15.22 -19.82
N LEU A 28 1.88 14.16 -19.61
CA LEU A 28 3.23 14.34 -19.03
C LEU A 28 4.13 15.21 -19.92
N TYR A 29 4.05 15.05 -21.24
CA TYR A 29 4.80 15.88 -22.19
C TYR A 29 4.39 17.35 -22.17
N ASP A 30 3.10 17.69 -22.02
CA ASP A 30 2.65 19.09 -22.07
C ASP A 30 3.02 19.91 -20.82
N PHE A 31 3.27 19.27 -19.67
CA PHE A 31 3.64 19.94 -18.41
C PHE A 31 5.15 19.90 -18.07
N LEU A 32 5.97 19.15 -18.83
CA LEU A 32 7.43 19.00 -18.62
C LEU A 32 8.30 19.76 -19.64
N VAL A 33 7.69 20.68 -20.39
CA VAL A 33 8.33 21.33 -21.53
C VAL A 33 8.65 22.80 -21.23
N SER A 34 9.91 23.17 -21.45
CA SER A 34 10.34 24.55 -21.61
C SER A 34 10.73 24.81 -23.06
N THR A 35 10.83 26.07 -23.46
CA THR A 35 11.32 26.46 -24.80
C THR A 35 12.70 27.09 -24.67
N SER A 36 13.67 26.61 -25.45
CA SER A 36 14.98 27.25 -25.52
C SER A 36 14.88 28.66 -26.12
N PRO A 37 15.89 29.52 -25.94
CA PRO A 37 15.94 30.83 -26.60
C PRO A 37 15.93 30.77 -28.14
N THR A 38 16.21 29.61 -28.74
CA THR A 38 16.14 29.37 -30.20
C THR A 38 14.77 28.87 -30.67
N GLY A 39 13.82 28.68 -29.74
CA GLY A 39 12.47 28.20 -30.04
C GLY A 39 12.36 26.69 -30.18
N GLU A 40 13.41 25.95 -29.81
CA GLU A 40 13.36 24.49 -29.73
C GLU A 40 12.68 24.06 -28.43
N LEU A 41 11.84 23.04 -28.52
CA LEU A 41 11.24 22.39 -27.36
C LEU A 41 12.36 21.70 -26.56
N VAL A 42 12.56 22.11 -25.31
CA VAL A 42 13.48 21.45 -24.37
C VAL A 42 12.62 20.71 -23.36
N ILE A 43 12.65 19.39 -23.45
CA ILE A 43 12.07 18.50 -22.45
C ILE A 43 13.11 18.46 -21.32
N ASP A 44 12.80 19.06 -20.17
CA ASP A 44 13.63 18.89 -18.98
C ASP A 44 13.23 17.57 -18.31
N LEU A 45 13.62 16.48 -18.98
CA LEU A 45 13.73 15.20 -18.32
C LEU A 45 14.91 15.33 -17.38
N ARG A 46 14.65 15.64 -16.11
CA ARG A 46 15.57 15.16 -15.08
C ARG A 46 15.45 13.63 -15.15
N ASP A 47 16.31 13.05 -15.98
CA ASP A 47 16.29 11.66 -16.46
C ASP A 47 15.97 10.68 -15.32
N ASP A 48 16.47 10.96 -14.12
CA ASP A 48 16.24 10.18 -12.90
C ASP A 48 14.75 9.94 -12.55
N VAL A 49 13.85 10.91 -12.76
CA VAL A 49 12.42 10.73 -12.40
C VAL A 49 11.68 9.90 -13.44
N LEU A 50 11.96 10.13 -14.72
CA LEU A 50 11.34 9.36 -15.80
C LEU A 50 11.85 7.92 -15.79
N ASP A 51 13.16 7.72 -15.61
CA ASP A 51 13.76 6.38 -15.49
C ASP A 51 13.18 5.63 -14.30
N LYS A 52 13.04 6.29 -13.13
CA LYS A 52 12.36 5.69 -11.97
C LYS A 52 10.92 5.30 -12.29
N LEU A 53 10.12 6.16 -12.92
CA LEU A 53 8.74 5.84 -13.26
C LEU A 53 8.62 4.71 -14.30
N VAL A 54 9.52 4.67 -15.28
CA VAL A 54 9.57 3.63 -16.32
C VAL A 54 10.02 2.29 -15.72
N ASP A 55 11.03 2.29 -14.86
CA ASP A 55 11.52 1.10 -14.15
C ASP A 55 10.50 0.55 -13.13
N LEU A 56 9.63 1.43 -12.64
CA LEU A 56 8.59 1.10 -11.67
C LEU A 56 7.27 0.67 -12.28
N ALA A 57 7.11 0.69 -13.61
CA ALA A 57 5.90 0.25 -14.24
C ALA A 57 5.89 -1.28 -14.44
N PRO A 58 5.27 -2.09 -13.55
CA PRO A 58 4.51 -3.19 -14.10
C PRO A 58 3.35 -2.51 -14.84
N THR A 59 3.35 -2.62 -16.17
CA THR A 59 2.34 -2.01 -17.04
C THR A 59 0.97 -2.63 -16.73
N GLY A 60 0.27 -2.08 -15.74
CA GLY A 60 -1.12 -2.40 -15.44
C GLY A 60 -1.39 -2.87 -14.01
N ARG A 61 -2.63 -2.56 -13.58
CA ARG A 61 -3.29 -3.14 -12.41
C ARG A 61 -3.49 -4.66 -12.55
N SER A 62 -3.38 -5.19 -13.77
CA SER A 62 -3.40 -6.62 -14.02
C SER A 62 -2.13 -7.33 -13.57
N LEU A 63 -2.31 -8.54 -13.08
CA LEU A 63 -1.28 -9.46 -12.63
C LEU A 63 -0.79 -10.30 -13.81
N PRO A 64 0.53 -10.36 -14.04
CA PRO A 64 1.08 -11.35 -14.96
C PRO A 64 0.84 -12.76 -14.41
N ASP A 65 0.58 -13.72 -15.29
CA ASP A 65 0.59 -15.12 -14.89
C ASP A 65 1.98 -15.47 -14.34
N THR A 66 2.03 -16.04 -13.14
CA THR A 66 3.28 -16.32 -12.44
C THR A 66 3.36 -17.79 -12.04
N PRO A 67 4.46 -18.51 -12.35
CA PRO A 67 4.66 -19.89 -11.90
C PRO A 67 5.03 -19.97 -10.41
N THR A 68 5.25 -18.83 -9.75
CA THR A 68 5.73 -18.74 -8.36
C THR A 68 4.66 -18.26 -7.39
N ALA A 69 3.37 -18.44 -7.71
CA ALA A 69 2.29 -18.11 -6.79
C ALA A 69 2.48 -18.84 -5.45
N SER A 70 2.33 -18.11 -4.34
CA SER A 70 2.63 -18.61 -3.00
C SER A 70 1.75 -19.78 -2.56
N GLY A 71 0.50 -19.82 -3.04
CA GLY A 71 -0.53 -20.65 -2.46
C GLY A 71 -0.91 -20.20 -1.04
N ARG A 72 -1.53 -21.11 -0.28
CA ARG A 72 -1.94 -20.88 1.11
C ARG A 72 -0.69 -20.68 2.01
N PRO A 73 -0.60 -19.58 2.76
CA PRO A 73 0.45 -19.39 3.77
C PRO A 73 0.40 -20.45 4.87
N PRO A 74 1.52 -20.73 5.55
CA PRO A 74 1.50 -21.59 6.74
C PRO A 74 0.59 -21.00 7.82
N ASP A 75 0.03 -21.88 8.66
CA ASP A 75 -0.67 -21.45 9.85
C ASP A 75 0.30 -20.73 10.81
N LEU A 76 -0.25 -19.83 11.61
CA LEU A 76 0.52 -19.14 12.63
C LEU A 76 1.11 -20.17 13.60
N GLN A 77 2.41 -20.07 13.90
CA GLN A 77 3.09 -21.03 14.77
C GLN A 77 2.38 -21.16 16.13
N SER A 78 2.32 -22.40 16.64
CA SER A 78 1.76 -22.69 17.98
C SER A 78 2.40 -21.80 19.05
N GLY A 79 1.57 -21.31 19.96
CA GLY A 79 1.97 -20.39 21.04
C GLY A 79 1.90 -18.91 20.64
N LEU A 80 1.71 -18.60 19.35
CA LEU A 80 1.45 -17.25 18.89
C LEU A 80 -0.05 -17.01 18.70
N ARG A 81 -0.48 -15.77 18.92
CA ARG A 81 -1.84 -15.30 18.64
C ARG A 81 -1.83 -13.87 18.09
N LEU A 82 -2.89 -13.50 17.39
CA LEU A 82 -3.10 -12.11 16.97
C LEU A 82 -3.88 -11.34 18.04
N ALA A 83 -3.59 -10.04 18.15
CA ALA A 83 -4.28 -9.11 19.02
C ALA A 83 -4.46 -7.77 18.30
N THR A 84 -5.69 -7.24 18.29
CA THR A 84 -5.96 -5.87 17.87
C THR A 84 -5.87 -4.95 19.09
N ILE A 85 -5.12 -3.86 18.95
CA ILE A 85 -4.81 -2.90 20.02
C ILE A 85 -5.20 -1.52 19.52
N GLU A 86 -6.15 -0.88 20.20
CA GLU A 86 -6.66 0.45 19.82
C GLU A 86 -6.09 1.57 20.70
N ASP A 87 -5.78 1.29 21.98
CA ASP A 87 -5.25 2.30 22.91
C ASP A 87 -4.67 1.63 24.18
N GLY A 88 -4.20 2.45 25.13
CA GLY A 88 -3.80 2.06 26.48
C GLY A 88 -2.38 1.48 26.56
N PRO A 89 -2.02 0.81 27.67
CA PRO A 89 -0.64 0.35 27.88
C PRO A 89 -0.12 -0.62 26.81
N GLN A 90 -1.02 -1.37 26.17
CA GLN A 90 -0.67 -2.26 25.06
C GLN A 90 -0.31 -1.48 23.78
N TRP A 91 -0.91 -0.31 23.58
CA TRP A 91 -0.54 0.59 22.50
C TRP A 91 0.90 1.06 22.69
N ASP A 92 1.24 1.53 23.88
CA ASP A 92 2.57 2.04 24.17
C ASP A 92 3.62 0.93 24.04
N LYS A 93 3.28 -0.32 24.41
CA LYS A 93 4.11 -1.50 24.15
C LYS A 93 4.33 -1.73 22.64
N ALA A 94 3.29 -1.57 21.82
CA ALA A 94 3.40 -1.71 20.36
C ALA A 94 4.24 -0.59 19.73
N GLU A 95 4.08 0.65 20.17
CA GLU A 95 4.91 1.78 19.74
C GLU A 95 6.38 1.55 20.05
N HIS A 96 6.71 1.13 21.29
CA HIS A 96 8.09 0.84 21.68
C HIS A 96 8.68 -0.32 20.87
N PHE A 97 7.91 -1.40 20.63
CA PHE A 97 8.35 -2.50 19.79
C PHE A 97 8.70 -2.03 18.36
N VAL A 98 7.86 -1.18 17.77
CA VAL A 98 8.11 -0.60 16.44
C VAL A 98 9.34 0.30 16.47
N TYR A 99 9.45 1.18 17.46
CA TYR A 99 10.57 2.11 17.63
C TYR A 99 11.90 1.36 17.76
N ASP A 100 12.01 0.41 18.70
CA ASP A 100 13.24 -0.37 18.91
C ASP A 100 13.65 -1.10 17.63
N THR A 101 12.69 -1.68 16.92
CA THR A 101 12.96 -2.38 15.66
C THR A 101 13.39 -1.43 14.56
N TYR A 102 12.71 -0.28 14.39
CA TYR A 102 13.03 0.71 13.37
C TYR A 102 14.41 1.34 13.63
N LEU A 103 14.72 1.65 14.89
CA LEU A 103 15.99 2.22 15.29
C LEU A 103 17.14 1.24 14.99
N ALA A 104 16.96 -0.04 15.35
CA ALA A 104 17.94 -1.08 15.06
C ALA A 104 18.16 -1.31 13.55
N LEU A 105 17.13 -1.07 12.73
CA LEU A 105 17.20 -1.19 11.27
C LEU A 105 17.66 0.11 10.56
N GLY A 106 17.74 1.23 11.28
CA GLY A 106 18.11 2.53 10.72
C GLY A 106 16.97 3.26 9.99
N TYR A 107 15.72 2.96 10.33
CA TYR A 107 14.52 3.60 9.76
C TYR A 107 14.00 4.79 10.56
N THR A 108 14.47 4.99 11.78
CA THR A 108 14.17 6.16 12.61
C THR A 108 15.42 6.60 13.34
N ASP A 109 15.50 7.88 13.65
CA ASP A 109 16.49 8.42 14.59
C ASP A 109 16.05 8.16 16.04
N GLU A 110 16.98 8.31 16.99
CA GLU A 110 16.68 8.24 18.42
C GLU A 110 15.65 9.30 18.83
N SER A 111 14.61 8.87 19.56
CA SER A 111 13.58 9.74 20.12
C SER A 111 13.57 9.68 21.64
N ALA A 112 13.38 10.83 22.28
CA ALA A 112 13.25 10.93 23.73
C ALA A 112 11.97 10.24 24.27
N ASP A 113 10.95 10.11 23.42
CA ASP A 113 9.68 9.47 23.77
C ASP A 113 9.67 7.97 23.41
N GLU A 114 10.78 7.43 22.88
CA GLU A 114 10.89 6.04 22.40
C GLU A 114 9.78 5.68 21.39
N GLN A 115 9.47 6.61 20.49
CA GLN A 115 8.45 6.49 19.46
C GLN A 115 8.99 6.93 18.10
N VAL A 116 8.44 6.37 17.03
CA VAL A 116 8.71 6.82 15.66
C VAL A 116 7.97 8.14 15.41
N GLU A 117 8.70 9.25 15.37
CA GLU A 117 8.16 10.61 15.31
C GLU A 117 7.25 10.83 14.10
N GLU A 118 7.64 10.29 12.95
CA GLU A 118 6.93 10.38 11.68
C GLU A 118 5.51 9.81 11.75
N LEU A 119 5.26 8.91 12.70
CA LEU A 119 3.99 8.21 12.82
C LEU A 119 3.06 8.78 13.89
N LYS A 120 3.54 9.70 14.74
CA LYS A 120 2.77 10.24 15.88
C LYS A 120 1.46 10.91 15.46
N ALA A 121 1.49 11.65 14.35
CA ALA A 121 0.34 12.39 13.84
C ALA A 121 -0.86 11.48 13.49
N TYR A 122 -0.62 10.20 13.21
CA TYR A 122 -1.64 9.27 12.73
C TYR A 122 -2.30 8.45 13.84
N ARG A 123 -1.88 8.58 15.11
CA ARG A 123 -2.40 7.76 16.23
C ARG A 123 -3.93 7.72 16.28
N SER A 124 -4.59 8.87 16.15
CA SER A 124 -6.05 8.97 16.24
C SER A 124 -6.82 8.27 15.11
N LEU A 125 -6.13 7.95 14.00
CA LEU A 125 -6.67 7.27 12.83
C LEU A 125 -6.23 5.80 12.76
N SER A 126 -5.55 5.31 13.80
CA SER A 126 -4.77 4.09 13.73
C SER A 126 -5.29 3.00 14.66
N ARG A 127 -5.05 1.75 14.25
CA ARG A 127 -5.14 0.55 15.09
C ARG A 127 -3.91 -0.29 14.88
N PHE A 128 -3.41 -0.93 15.93
CA PHE A 128 -2.38 -1.95 15.81
C PHE A 128 -3.00 -3.33 15.72
N HIS A 129 -2.41 -4.17 14.88
CA HIS A 129 -2.55 -5.61 14.88
C HIS A 129 -1.18 -6.17 15.23
N CYS A 130 -1.11 -6.95 16.30
CA CYS A 130 0.13 -7.51 16.81
C CYS A 130 0.05 -9.03 16.88
N ALA A 131 1.15 -9.69 16.52
CA ALA A 131 1.37 -11.07 16.90
C ALA A 131 2.06 -11.08 18.27
N VAL A 132 1.50 -11.84 19.20
CA VAL A 132 2.02 -11.96 20.57
C VAL A 132 2.26 -13.42 20.94
N ASP A 133 3.27 -13.65 21.78
CA ASP A 133 3.61 -14.97 22.32
C ASP A 133 2.75 -15.32 23.57
N GLU A 134 3.06 -16.47 24.18
CA GLU A 134 2.35 -16.98 25.38
C GLU A 134 2.53 -16.10 26.62
N ASP A 135 3.56 -15.25 26.64
CA ASP A 135 3.88 -14.30 27.70
C ASP A 135 3.38 -12.88 27.38
N ASP A 136 2.52 -12.73 26.36
CA ASP A 136 1.98 -11.47 25.85
C ASP A 136 3.05 -10.50 25.32
N ASN A 137 4.24 -10.98 24.94
CA ASN A 137 5.25 -10.16 24.26
C ASN A 137 4.92 -10.00 22.79
N ILE A 138 5.07 -8.79 22.27
CA ILE A 138 4.88 -8.49 20.86
C ILE A 138 6.09 -9.01 20.10
N VAL A 139 5.83 -9.88 19.12
CA VAL A 139 6.85 -10.45 18.23
C VAL A 139 6.69 -9.98 16.78
N GLY A 140 5.60 -9.28 16.49
CA GLY A 140 5.39 -8.60 15.22
C GLY A 140 4.21 -7.63 15.30
N SER A 141 4.24 -6.61 14.46
CA SER A 141 3.22 -5.57 14.40
C SER A 141 2.87 -5.22 12.96
N LEU A 142 1.64 -4.76 12.78
CA LEU A 142 1.17 -4.01 11.63
C LEU A 142 0.24 -2.92 12.15
N ARG A 143 0.41 -1.69 11.69
CA ARG A 143 -0.50 -0.57 11.97
C ARG A 143 -1.41 -0.35 10.77
N VAL A 144 -2.71 -0.35 10.99
CA VAL A 144 -3.71 0.12 10.02
C VAL A 144 -4.02 1.58 10.33
N ILE A 145 -4.00 2.43 9.31
CA ILE A 145 -4.39 3.85 9.39
C ILE A 145 -5.48 4.09 8.32
N LEU A 146 -6.66 4.56 8.72
CA LEU A 146 -7.75 4.82 7.77
C LEU A 146 -7.89 6.32 7.48
N GLY A 147 -8.01 6.70 6.20
CA GLY A 147 -8.22 8.08 5.81
C GLY A 147 -8.26 8.30 4.30
N GLU A 148 -8.42 9.55 3.90
CA GLU A 148 -8.17 10.01 2.52
C GLU A 148 -6.66 10.07 2.25
N TYR A 149 -6.23 10.08 0.98
CA TYR A 149 -4.80 9.99 0.63
C TYR A 149 -3.93 11.02 1.38
N HIS A 150 -4.37 12.29 1.43
CA HIS A 150 -3.65 13.39 2.09
C HIS A 150 -3.60 13.28 3.63
N GLN A 151 -4.43 12.44 4.23
CA GLN A 151 -4.49 12.21 5.69
C GLN A 151 -3.58 11.05 6.13
N LEU A 152 -2.99 10.33 5.18
CA LEU A 152 -2.20 9.12 5.42
C LEU A 152 -0.70 9.40 5.22
N PRO A 153 0.20 8.51 5.69
CA PRO A 153 1.64 8.67 5.44
C PRO A 153 2.00 8.75 3.95
N VAL A 154 1.28 8.05 3.07
CA VAL A 154 1.45 8.19 1.61
C VAL A 154 1.14 9.60 1.10
N GLY A 155 0.31 10.38 1.81
CA GLY A 155 -0.08 11.74 1.46
C GLY A 155 1.06 12.76 1.48
N GLN A 156 2.22 12.39 2.05
CA GLN A 156 3.42 13.21 2.02
C GLN A 156 4.10 13.20 0.63
N PHE A 157 3.74 12.23 -0.22
CA PHE A 157 4.35 12.02 -1.52
C PHE A 157 3.44 12.57 -2.63
N PRO A 158 4.02 13.12 -3.72
CA PRO A 158 3.23 13.53 -4.88
C PRO A 158 2.48 12.33 -5.49
N ARG A 159 1.14 12.41 -5.49
CA ARG A 159 0.27 11.38 -6.08
C ARG A 159 0.38 11.38 -7.60
N ILE A 160 0.50 10.20 -8.19
CA ILE A 160 0.60 10.00 -9.66
C ILE A 160 -0.53 9.13 -10.24
N ASP A 161 -1.27 8.41 -9.38
CA ASP A 161 -2.43 7.59 -9.78
C ASP A 161 -3.66 7.98 -8.95
N PHE A 162 -4.75 8.35 -9.63
CA PHE A 162 -6.02 8.79 -9.05
C PHE A 162 -7.17 7.80 -9.25
N SER A 163 -6.88 6.61 -9.79
CA SER A 163 -7.91 5.61 -10.10
C SER A 163 -8.35 4.77 -8.89
N ASP A 164 -7.57 4.77 -7.80
CA ASP A 164 -7.97 4.13 -6.54
C ASP A 164 -8.97 4.97 -5.75
N GLU A 165 -10.00 4.29 -5.24
CA GLU A 165 -11.06 4.91 -4.45
C GLU A 165 -10.66 5.13 -2.99
N GLU A 166 -11.22 6.19 -2.41
CA GLU A 166 -11.08 6.54 -0.99
C GLU A 166 -12.36 6.17 -0.21
N PRO A 167 -12.29 5.95 1.12
CA PRO A 167 -11.11 6.02 1.98
C PRO A 167 -10.15 4.84 1.76
N MET A 168 -8.88 5.07 2.08
CA MET A 168 -7.81 4.08 1.96
C MET A 168 -7.37 3.60 3.34
N CYS A 169 -6.94 2.35 3.42
CA CYS A 169 -6.28 1.76 4.57
C CYS A 169 -4.77 1.73 4.30
N HIS A 170 -4.01 2.57 4.99
CA HIS A 170 -2.56 2.51 4.97
C HIS A 170 -2.06 1.44 5.93
N MET A 171 -1.34 0.45 5.42
CA MET A 171 -0.64 -0.54 6.22
C MET A 171 0.79 -0.06 6.49
N SER A 172 1.04 0.34 7.73
CA SER A 172 2.31 0.89 8.23
C SER A 172 2.91 -0.02 9.30
N SER A 173 4.13 0.28 9.76
CA SER A 173 4.72 -0.32 10.96
C SER A 173 4.76 -1.84 10.91
N ILE A 174 5.01 -2.36 9.71
CA ILE A 174 5.00 -3.80 9.42
C ILE A 174 6.38 -4.35 9.76
N VAL A 175 6.52 -4.90 10.96
CA VAL A 175 7.77 -5.46 11.45
C VAL A 175 7.54 -6.75 12.20
N VAL A 176 8.54 -7.63 12.11
CA VAL A 176 8.57 -8.92 12.81
C VAL A 176 9.95 -9.07 13.42
N ASP A 177 9.97 -9.46 14.69
CA ASP A 177 11.20 -9.83 15.39
C ASP A 177 11.97 -10.84 14.52
N PRO A 178 13.28 -10.62 14.26
CA PRO A 178 14.10 -11.55 13.49
C PRO A 178 13.98 -13.02 13.93
N ALA A 179 13.84 -13.29 15.22
CA ALA A 179 13.67 -14.64 15.77
C ALA A 179 12.29 -15.26 15.48
N ALA A 180 11.29 -14.44 15.21
CA ALA A 180 9.92 -14.85 14.87
C ALA A 180 9.65 -14.86 13.35
N ARG A 181 10.66 -14.63 12.50
CA ARG A 181 10.48 -14.70 11.03
C ARG A 181 10.22 -16.12 10.56
N SER A 182 9.48 -16.26 9.46
CA SER A 182 9.09 -17.54 8.86
C SER A 182 8.19 -18.41 9.75
N THR A 183 7.48 -17.82 10.70
CA THR A 183 6.52 -18.49 11.61
C THR A 183 5.06 -18.24 11.23
N GLY A 184 4.82 -17.63 10.06
CA GLY A 184 3.50 -17.18 9.58
C GLY A 184 3.08 -15.80 10.10
N VAL A 185 3.82 -15.17 11.02
CA VAL A 185 3.44 -13.88 11.62
C VAL A 185 3.11 -12.82 10.57
N ILE A 186 3.97 -12.63 9.57
CA ILE A 186 3.83 -11.53 8.62
C ILE A 186 2.58 -11.68 7.73
N GLU A 187 2.31 -12.89 7.21
CA GLU A 187 1.13 -13.13 6.39
C GLU A 187 -0.15 -12.92 7.20
N HIS A 188 -0.19 -13.44 8.42
CA HIS A 188 -1.36 -13.32 9.31
C HIS A 188 -1.62 -11.87 9.72
N LEU A 189 -0.57 -11.05 9.92
CA LEU A 189 -0.70 -9.61 10.14
C LEU A 189 -1.27 -8.89 8.92
N TYR A 190 -0.77 -9.17 7.71
CA TYR A 190 -1.33 -8.60 6.47
C TYR A 190 -2.80 -8.97 6.30
N ARG A 191 -3.17 -10.23 6.56
CA ARG A 191 -4.54 -10.72 6.45
C ARG A 191 -5.48 -9.99 7.42
N GLU A 192 -5.09 -9.84 8.68
CA GLU A 192 -5.92 -9.08 9.63
C GLU A 192 -5.95 -7.59 9.33
N GLY A 193 -4.83 -6.99 8.93
CA GLY A 193 -4.84 -5.58 8.52
C GLY A 193 -5.76 -5.32 7.31
N TRP A 194 -5.78 -6.24 6.34
CA TRP A 194 -6.66 -6.16 5.18
C TRP A 194 -8.13 -6.29 5.59
N ALA A 195 -8.43 -7.29 6.41
CA ALA A 195 -9.80 -7.54 6.90
C ALA A 195 -10.32 -6.39 7.76
N ASP A 196 -9.51 -5.87 8.68
CA ASP A 196 -9.85 -4.71 9.50
C ASP A 196 -10.04 -3.46 8.62
N GLY A 197 -9.19 -3.25 7.62
CA GLY A 197 -9.36 -2.19 6.62
C GLY A 197 -10.74 -2.27 5.93
N LEU A 198 -11.13 -3.46 5.46
CA LEU A 198 -12.45 -3.67 4.86
C LEU A 198 -13.60 -3.41 5.85
N ARG A 199 -13.49 -3.92 7.08
CA ARG A 199 -14.46 -3.71 8.15
C ARG A 199 -14.63 -2.23 8.50
N TRP A 200 -13.54 -1.47 8.40
CA TRP A 200 -13.51 -0.04 8.65
C TRP A 200 -13.95 0.80 7.43
N GLY A 201 -14.20 0.15 6.29
CA GLY A 201 -14.76 0.78 5.09
C GLY A 201 -13.73 1.24 4.05
N ALA A 202 -12.48 0.78 4.15
CA ALA A 202 -11.48 1.04 3.13
C ALA A 202 -11.88 0.43 1.78
N ARG A 203 -11.63 1.18 0.71
CA ARG A 203 -11.82 0.74 -0.68
C ARG A 203 -10.51 0.40 -1.38
N THR A 204 -9.41 0.77 -0.74
CA THR A 204 -8.05 0.63 -1.25
C THR A 204 -7.12 0.34 -0.08
N ILE A 205 -6.19 -0.59 -0.27
CA ILE A 205 -5.04 -0.76 0.61
C ILE A 205 -3.87 0.04 0.05
N THR A 206 -3.14 0.76 0.90
CA THR A 206 -1.97 1.54 0.52
C THR A 206 -0.84 1.39 1.52
N GLY A 207 0.36 1.83 1.16
CA GLY A 207 1.54 1.77 2.01
C GLY A 207 2.75 2.38 1.31
N LEU A 208 3.84 2.54 2.07
CA LEU A 208 5.16 2.84 1.53
C LEU A 208 5.93 1.53 1.44
N SER A 209 6.48 1.22 0.26
CA SER A 209 7.13 -0.06 0.01
C SER A 209 8.43 0.10 -0.76
N GLU A 210 9.42 -0.72 -0.45
CA GLU A 210 10.64 -0.81 -1.25
C GLU A 210 10.39 -1.64 -2.53
N LYS A 211 11.20 -1.43 -3.57
CA LYS A 211 11.02 -2.11 -4.87
C LYS A 211 10.97 -3.63 -4.77
N TRP A 212 11.82 -4.23 -3.93
CA TRP A 212 11.88 -5.68 -3.76
C TRP A 212 10.61 -6.23 -3.12
N MET A 213 9.96 -5.47 -2.24
CA MET A 213 8.72 -5.86 -1.56
C MET A 213 7.52 -5.74 -2.50
N LEU A 214 7.44 -4.67 -3.29
CA LEU A 214 6.45 -4.54 -4.37
C LEU A 214 6.54 -5.71 -5.35
N ASP A 215 7.76 -6.11 -5.73
CA ASP A 215 7.97 -7.29 -6.56
C ASP A 215 7.48 -8.58 -5.88
N GLY A 216 7.72 -8.73 -4.58
CA GLY A 216 7.19 -9.84 -3.78
C GLY A 216 5.67 -9.90 -3.79
N PHE A 217 5.00 -8.77 -3.52
CA PHE A 217 3.54 -8.70 -3.55
C PHE A 217 2.98 -9.10 -4.91
N ARG A 218 3.54 -8.56 -5.99
CA ARG A 218 3.01 -8.83 -7.34
C ARG A 218 3.34 -10.22 -7.87
N LYS A 219 4.57 -10.71 -7.65
CA LYS A 219 5.08 -11.95 -8.29
C LYS A 219 4.88 -13.21 -7.45
N VAL A 220 4.84 -13.07 -6.12
CA VAL A 220 4.73 -14.19 -5.17
C VAL A 220 3.31 -14.27 -4.62
N TYR A 221 2.83 -13.19 -4.01
CA TYR A 221 1.48 -13.17 -3.42
C TYR A 221 0.37 -12.92 -4.45
N CYS A 222 0.74 -12.45 -5.65
CA CYS A 222 -0.20 -12.11 -6.72
C CYS A 222 -1.22 -11.05 -6.25
N MET A 223 -0.73 -9.99 -5.61
CA MET A 223 -1.53 -8.84 -5.20
C MET A 223 -1.33 -7.67 -6.17
N PRO A 224 -2.39 -7.06 -6.72
CA PRO A 224 -2.30 -6.06 -7.78
C PRO A 224 -1.88 -4.66 -7.29
N PHE A 225 -0.89 -4.58 -6.41
CA PHE A 225 -0.31 -3.31 -5.99
C PHE A 225 0.36 -2.60 -7.17
N VAL A 226 0.09 -1.31 -7.32
CA VAL A 226 0.73 -0.43 -8.30
C VAL A 226 1.30 0.80 -7.60
N PRO A 227 2.36 1.43 -8.14
CA PRO A 227 2.81 2.73 -7.66
C PRO A 227 1.69 3.77 -7.77
N CYS A 228 1.42 4.50 -6.70
CA CYS A 228 0.42 5.56 -6.66
C CYS A 228 1.00 6.94 -6.32
N GLY A 229 2.31 7.03 -6.00
CA GLY A 229 3.04 8.28 -5.81
C GLY A 229 4.48 8.19 -6.31
N LEU A 230 5.18 9.33 -6.32
CA LEU A 230 6.59 9.40 -6.69
C LEU A 230 7.47 8.71 -5.64
N PRO A 231 8.46 7.90 -6.05
CA PRO A 231 9.43 7.33 -5.12
C PRO A 231 10.41 8.37 -4.62
N GLU A 232 10.69 8.34 -3.32
CA GLU A 232 11.65 9.25 -2.69
C GLU A 232 12.46 8.52 -1.61
N TRP A 233 13.59 9.10 -1.23
CA TRP A 233 14.35 8.62 -0.08
C TRP A 233 13.68 9.11 1.20
N TYR A 234 13.21 8.18 2.03
CA TYR A 234 12.46 8.48 3.24
C TYR A 234 12.71 7.39 4.29
N MET A 235 12.89 7.79 5.56
CA MET A 235 13.11 6.87 6.69
C MET A 235 14.16 5.79 6.40
N GLY A 236 15.34 6.20 5.91
CA GLY A 236 16.50 5.32 5.72
C GLY A 236 16.53 4.47 4.44
N GLY A 237 15.53 4.58 3.55
CA GLY A 237 15.51 3.84 2.29
C GLY A 237 14.80 4.56 1.14
N GLU A 238 14.90 4.01 -0.07
CA GLU A 238 14.07 4.45 -1.20
C GLU A 238 12.70 3.77 -1.14
N VAL A 239 11.66 4.55 -0.92
CA VAL A 239 10.28 4.05 -0.77
C VAL A 239 9.41 4.49 -1.93
N ILE A 240 8.45 3.63 -2.28
CA ILE A 240 7.47 3.82 -3.33
C ILE A 240 6.09 3.81 -2.68
N PRO A 241 5.30 4.89 -2.79
CA PRO A 241 3.89 4.84 -2.43
C PRO A 241 3.16 3.87 -3.35
N ILE A 242 2.50 2.87 -2.79
CA ILE A 242 1.77 1.83 -3.53
C ILE A 242 0.31 1.76 -3.10
N ALA A 243 -0.56 1.34 -4.02
CA ALA A 243 -1.98 1.14 -3.74
C ALA A 243 -2.55 -0.07 -4.46
N MET A 244 -3.61 -0.64 -3.90
CA MET A 244 -4.35 -1.77 -4.44
C MET A 244 -5.83 -1.63 -4.07
N SER A 245 -6.69 -1.56 -5.09
CA SER A 245 -8.15 -1.57 -4.89
C SER A 245 -8.62 -2.86 -4.22
N THR A 246 -9.62 -2.76 -3.35
CA THR A 246 -10.29 -3.90 -2.72
C THR A 246 -11.62 -4.27 -3.40
N SER A 247 -11.87 -3.78 -4.61
CA SER A 247 -13.11 -4.07 -5.33
C SER A 247 -13.24 -5.56 -5.69
N PRO A 248 -14.46 -6.08 -5.91
CA PRO A 248 -14.67 -7.44 -6.39
C PRO A 248 -13.89 -7.75 -7.68
N GLU A 249 -13.77 -6.79 -8.59
CA GLU A 249 -13.06 -6.96 -9.87
C GLU A 249 -11.55 -7.13 -9.64
N ALA A 250 -10.96 -6.31 -8.77
CA ALA A 250 -9.54 -6.43 -8.43
C ALA A 250 -9.26 -7.74 -7.68
N MET A 251 -10.14 -8.11 -6.75
CA MET A 251 -9.99 -9.34 -5.96
C MET A 251 -10.29 -10.61 -6.78
N ALA A 252 -11.13 -10.53 -7.81
CA ALA A 252 -11.34 -11.63 -8.75
C ALA A 252 -10.04 -12.01 -9.48
N GLU A 253 -9.17 -11.04 -9.74
CA GLU A 253 -7.87 -11.30 -10.33
C GLU A 253 -6.97 -12.09 -9.40
N VAL A 254 -6.90 -11.69 -8.12
CA VAL A 254 -6.17 -12.42 -7.07
C VAL A 254 -6.71 -13.85 -6.94
N ALA A 255 -8.03 -14.00 -6.89
CA ALA A 255 -8.71 -15.30 -6.78
C ALA A 255 -8.39 -16.22 -7.96
N ARG A 256 -8.20 -15.67 -9.16
CA ARG A 256 -7.81 -16.42 -10.36
C ARG A 256 -6.33 -16.82 -10.34
N THR A 257 -5.44 -15.90 -9.97
CA THR A 257 -3.98 -16.12 -10.06
C THR A 257 -3.40 -16.86 -8.87
N ASN A 258 -4.01 -16.73 -7.68
CA ASN A 258 -3.55 -17.36 -6.44
C ASN A 258 -4.74 -17.78 -5.56
N PRO A 259 -5.56 -18.75 -6.01
CA PRO A 259 -6.84 -19.10 -5.39
C PRO A 259 -6.72 -19.54 -3.92
N GLU A 260 -5.70 -20.35 -3.59
CA GLU A 260 -5.50 -20.83 -2.21
C GLU A 260 -5.13 -19.69 -1.25
N PHE A 261 -4.37 -18.69 -1.70
CA PHE A 261 -4.09 -17.49 -0.92
C PHE A 261 -5.36 -16.64 -0.75
N TRP A 262 -6.14 -16.46 -1.81
CA TRP A 262 -7.40 -15.72 -1.74
C TRP A 262 -8.40 -16.38 -0.77
N TRP A 263 -8.61 -17.69 -0.89
CA TRP A 263 -9.51 -18.43 -0.01
C TRP A 263 -9.08 -18.36 1.44
N TRP A 264 -7.78 -18.47 1.69
CA TRP A 264 -7.23 -18.26 3.02
C TRP A 264 -7.51 -16.85 3.54
N ASN A 265 -7.36 -15.79 2.73
CA ASN A 265 -7.68 -14.44 3.17
C ASN A 265 -9.15 -14.30 3.60
N ILE A 266 -10.09 -14.71 2.74
CA ILE A 266 -11.53 -14.53 3.01
C ILE A 266 -12.07 -15.39 4.17
N GLU A 267 -11.33 -16.42 4.62
CA GLU A 267 -11.68 -17.20 5.83
C GLU A 267 -11.73 -16.33 7.10
N THR A 268 -11.15 -15.12 7.13
CA THR A 268 -11.25 -14.21 8.30
C THR A 268 -12.58 -13.45 8.31
N LEU A 269 -13.24 -13.36 7.15
CA LEU A 269 -14.50 -12.66 7.00
C LEU A 269 -15.67 -13.60 7.32
N THR A 270 -16.70 -13.06 7.94
CA THR A 270 -17.99 -13.75 8.09
C THR A 270 -18.73 -13.82 6.75
N ALA A 271 -19.71 -14.72 6.64
CA ALA A 271 -20.53 -14.83 5.43
C ALA A 271 -21.24 -13.52 5.06
N GLU A 272 -21.71 -12.77 6.06
CA GLU A 272 -22.35 -11.45 5.86
C GLU A 272 -21.36 -10.43 5.31
N GLU A 273 -20.12 -10.43 5.80
CA GLU A 273 -19.07 -9.54 5.29
C GLU A 273 -18.70 -9.89 3.84
N ILE A 274 -18.57 -11.19 3.53
CA ILE A 274 -18.31 -11.67 2.16
C ILE A 274 -19.39 -11.19 1.19
N GLU A 275 -20.67 -11.29 1.58
CA GLU A 275 -21.78 -10.80 0.75
C GLU A 275 -21.76 -9.28 0.61
N ARG A 276 -21.59 -8.56 1.73
CA ARG A 276 -21.51 -7.08 1.76
C ARG A 276 -20.42 -6.52 0.85
N HIS A 277 -19.27 -7.18 0.80
CA HIS A 277 -18.14 -6.75 -0.04
C HIS A 277 -18.19 -7.32 -1.47
N GLY A 278 -19.24 -8.05 -1.85
CA GLY A 278 -19.40 -8.57 -3.21
C GLY A 278 -18.50 -9.77 -3.54
N PHE A 279 -17.93 -10.44 -2.54
CA PHE A 279 -16.98 -11.55 -2.71
C PHE A 279 -17.65 -12.93 -2.80
N ALA A 280 -18.98 -13.02 -2.72
CA ALA A 280 -19.70 -14.30 -2.72
C ALA A 280 -19.35 -15.20 -3.93
N ALA A 281 -19.23 -14.62 -5.12
CA ALA A 281 -18.86 -15.33 -6.34
C ALA A 281 -17.39 -15.79 -6.37
N LEU A 282 -16.55 -15.27 -5.48
CA LEU A 282 -15.11 -15.54 -5.39
C LEU A 282 -14.79 -16.58 -4.31
N THR A 283 -15.80 -17.11 -3.62
CA THR A 283 -15.62 -18.17 -2.62
C THR A 283 -15.19 -19.49 -3.27
N LYS A 284 -14.50 -20.34 -2.52
CA LYS A 284 -14.07 -21.67 -2.99
C LYS A 284 -15.22 -22.49 -3.55
N ASP A 285 -16.34 -22.52 -2.83
CA ASP A 285 -17.53 -23.27 -3.25
C ASP A 285 -18.18 -22.70 -4.52
N ALA A 286 -18.15 -21.38 -4.73
CA ALA A 286 -18.70 -20.76 -5.92
C ALA A 286 -17.83 -21.06 -7.16
N LEU A 287 -16.52 -20.88 -7.03
CA LEU A 287 -15.56 -21.08 -8.13
C LEU A 287 -15.41 -22.55 -8.54
N LEU A 288 -15.63 -23.50 -7.64
CA LEU A 288 -15.62 -24.94 -7.97
C LEU A 288 -16.92 -25.42 -8.66
N ARG A 289 -17.98 -24.61 -8.69
CA ARG A 289 -19.27 -24.94 -9.32
C ARG A 289 -19.45 -24.34 -10.72
N SER A 290 -18.64 -23.35 -11.09
CA SER A 290 -18.61 -22.69 -12.41
C SER A 290 -17.76 -23.46 -13.42
#